data_AF-A0A846S4C4-F1
#
_entry.id   AF-A0A846S4C4-F1
#
_cell.length_a   1.000
_cell.length_b   1.000
_cell.length_c   1.000
_cell.angle_alpha   90.00
_cell.angle_beta   90.00
_cell.angle_gamma   90.00
#
_symmetry.space_group_name_H-M   'P 1'
#
loop_
_entity.id
_entity.type
_entity.pdbx_description
1 polymer ?
#
loop_
_entity_poly.entity_id
_entity_poly.type
_entity_poly.pdbx_seq_one_letter_code
_entity_poly.pdbx_strand_id
1 'polypeptide(L)'
;MLVNTGFLEAQEARRGRRGAREIPDRATGKSWYLNAGDMTHPMIDAFVAEFDSAPHEERTLRRMAAMLTADEVDEFRDRIDALFEEFRSRRSGRDTKQWALFTAMHASHQHGTDPDL
;
A
#
# COMPACT_ATOMS: atom_id res chain seq x y z
N MET A 1 -4.96 15.80 15.07
CA MET A 1 -3.71 15.13 15.46
C MET A 1 -3.82 13.66 15.06
N LEU A 2 -2.76 13.04 14.53
CA LEU A 2 -2.79 11.71 13.89
C LEU A 2 -3.25 10.55 14.81
N VAL A 3 -3.10 10.72 16.13
CA VAL A 3 -3.66 9.80 17.13
C VAL A 3 -5.20 9.84 17.13
N ASN A 4 -5.80 11.03 17.05
CA ASN A 4 -7.26 11.19 17.06
C ASN A 4 -7.92 10.68 15.77
N THR A 5 -7.17 10.62 14.67
CA THR A 5 -7.64 10.01 13.41
C THR A 5 -7.36 8.50 13.36
N GLY A 6 -6.70 7.96 14.39
CA GLY A 6 -6.34 6.55 14.53
C GLY A 6 -5.24 6.08 13.58
N PHE A 7 -4.50 6.99 12.96
CA PHE A 7 -3.28 6.66 12.20
C PHE A 7 -2.12 6.32 13.12
N LEU A 8 -2.15 6.86 14.34
CA LEU A 8 -1.22 6.53 15.42
C LEU A 8 -1.99 5.99 16.63
N GLU A 9 -1.36 5.09 17.36
CA GLU A 9 -1.78 4.63 18.68
C GLU A 9 -0.75 5.14 19.69
N ALA A 10 -1.23 5.87 20.69
CA ALA A 10 -0.38 6.37 21.77
C ALA A 10 0.01 5.20 22.69
N GLN A 11 1.31 4.98 22.88
CA GLN A 11 1.82 3.96 23.79
C GLN A 11 1.97 4.48 25.23
N GLU A 12 2.25 3.58 26.16
CA GLU A 12 2.47 3.95 27.56
C GLU A 12 3.59 5.01 27.71
N ALA A 13 3.29 6.04 28.50
CA ALA A 13 4.21 7.13 28.74
C ALA A 13 5.47 6.63 29.47
N ARG A 14 6.63 6.87 28.88
CA ARG A 14 7.93 6.55 29.48
C ARG A 14 8.61 7.80 30.03
N ARG A 15 9.30 7.66 31.16
CA ARG A 15 10.12 8.74 31.74
C ARG A 15 11.53 8.71 31.14
N GLY A 16 11.91 9.79 30.46
CA GLY A 16 13.26 10.01 29.96
C GLY A 16 14.26 10.34 31.08
N ARG A 17 15.55 10.28 30.74
CA ARG A 17 16.71 10.33 31.65
C ARG A 17 16.81 11.56 32.57
N ARG A 18 16.02 12.61 32.33
CA ARG A 18 15.97 13.86 33.14
C ARG A 18 14.54 14.25 33.57
N GLY A 19 13.61 13.30 33.66
CA GLY A 19 12.24 13.55 34.12
C GLY A 19 11.25 14.01 33.06
N ALA A 20 11.70 14.13 31.79
CA ALA A 20 10.80 14.35 30.66
C ALA A 20 9.86 13.15 30.49
N ARG A 21 8.56 13.39 30.25
CA ARG A 21 7.61 12.34 29.85
C ARG A 21 7.54 12.30 28.33
N GLU A 22 7.82 11.15 27.76
CA GLU A 22 7.58 10.87 26.34
C GLU A 22 6.41 9.91 26.21
N ILE A 23 5.51 10.16 25.27
CA ILE A 23 4.46 9.23 24.85
C ILE A 23 4.86 8.80 23.43
N PRO A 24 5.42 7.58 23.25
CA PRO A 24 5.75 7.09 21.92
C PRO A 24 4.49 6.85 21.11
N ASP A 25 4.45 7.35 19.88
CA ASP A 25 3.37 7.06 18.94
C ASP A 25 3.72 5.86 18.06
N ARG A 26 2.82 4.89 17.95
CA ARG A 26 2.94 3.73 17.06
C ARG A 26 2.03 3.90 15.85
N ALA A 27 2.57 3.82 14.64
CA ALA A 27 1.73 3.76 13.44
C ALA A 27 0.82 2.52 13.47
N THR A 28 -0.48 2.73 13.29
CA THR A 28 -1.49 1.65 13.27
C THR A 28 -1.59 0.96 11.91
N GLY A 29 -0.94 1.55 10.91
CA GLY A 29 -1.02 1.15 9.52
C GLY A 29 -2.27 1.63 8.79
N LYS A 30 -3.18 2.40 9.44
CA LYS A 30 -4.44 2.86 8.81
C LYS A 30 -4.28 3.60 7.49
N SER A 31 -3.17 4.30 7.27
CA SER A 31 -2.86 4.95 5.99
C SER A 31 -2.75 3.98 4.82
N TRP A 32 -2.39 2.73 5.07
CA TRP A 32 -2.22 1.68 4.07
C TRP A 32 -3.52 0.94 3.73
N TYR A 33 -4.60 1.20 4.49
CA TYR A 33 -5.90 0.52 4.33
C TYR A 33 -7.00 1.47 3.83
N LEU A 34 -6.63 2.69 3.43
CA LEU A 34 -7.55 3.61 2.79
C LEU A 34 -7.78 3.14 1.35
N ASN A 35 -8.95 2.57 1.10
CA ASN A 35 -9.54 2.66 -0.23
C ASN A 35 -9.83 4.14 -0.47
N ALA A 36 -8.89 4.83 -1.14
CA ALA A 36 -8.91 6.27 -1.26
C ALA A 36 -10.05 6.81 -2.13
N GLY A 37 -10.97 5.94 -2.60
CA GLY A 37 -11.95 6.31 -3.61
C GLY A 37 -11.20 6.65 -4.89
N ASP A 38 -11.34 7.90 -5.36
CA ASP A 38 -10.57 8.39 -6.50
C ASP A 38 -9.07 8.36 -6.18
N MET A 39 -8.31 7.56 -6.94
CA MET A 39 -6.86 7.61 -6.92
C MET A 39 -6.40 9.03 -7.25
N THR A 40 -5.80 9.71 -6.28
CA THR A 40 -5.24 11.04 -6.48
C THR A 40 -3.76 10.95 -6.87
N HIS A 41 -3.32 11.83 -7.78
CA HIS A 41 -1.92 11.93 -8.23
C HIS A 41 -0.89 11.95 -7.07
N PRO A 42 -1.14 12.66 -5.95
CA PRO A 42 -0.19 12.68 -4.82
C PRO A 42 0.05 11.32 -4.15
N MET A 43 -0.92 10.40 -4.19
CA MET A 43 -0.72 9.06 -3.62
C MET A 43 0.25 8.22 -4.47
N ILE A 44 0.16 8.36 -5.80
CA ILE A 44 1.08 7.72 -6.73
C ILE A 44 2.48 8.30 -6.53
N ASP A 45 2.61 9.63 -6.44
CA ASP A 45 3.90 10.29 -6.22
C ASP A 45 4.57 9.84 -4.92
N ALA A 46 3.79 9.70 -3.84
CA ALA A 46 4.29 9.21 -2.56
C ALA A 46 4.81 7.77 -2.66
N PHE A 47 4.09 6.89 -3.36
CA PHE A 47 4.54 5.52 -3.58
C PHE A 47 5.81 5.47 -4.44
N VAL A 48 5.90 6.27 -5.50
CA VAL A 48 7.10 6.35 -6.35
C VAL A 48 8.30 6.78 -5.53
N ALA A 49 8.15 7.80 -4.67
CA ALA A 49 9.22 8.26 -3.80
C ALA A 49 9.68 7.18 -2.80
N GLU A 50 8.75 6.41 -2.22
CA GLU A 50 9.08 5.29 -1.33
C GLU A 50 9.81 4.17 -2.10
N PHE A 51 9.29 3.78 -3.26
CA PHE A 51 9.89 2.77 -4.12
C PHE A 51 11.31 3.16 -4.56
N ASP A 52 11.53 4.43 -4.89
CA ASP A 52 12.83 4.96 -5.27
C ASP A 52 13.84 5.03 -4.11
N SER A 53 13.36 5.02 -2.87
CA SER A 53 14.21 4.99 -1.67
C SER A 53 14.68 3.58 -1.27
N ALA A 54 13.97 2.53 -1.70
CA ALA A 54 14.28 1.14 -1.37
C ALA A 54 15.57 0.65 -2.07
N PRO A 55 16.35 -0.27 -1.51
CA PRO A 55 17.49 -0.88 -2.20
C PRO A 55 17.05 -1.55 -3.51
N HIS A 56 17.84 -1.40 -4.58
CA HIS A 56 17.45 -1.85 -5.92
C HIS A 56 17.17 -3.36 -5.98
N GLU A 57 17.94 -4.16 -5.25
CA GLU A 57 17.81 -5.63 -5.12
C GLU A 57 16.52 -6.08 -4.41
N GLU A 58 15.85 -5.16 -3.71
CA GLU A 58 14.58 -5.42 -3.02
C GLU A 58 13.38 -4.85 -3.79
N ARG A 59 13.61 -4.16 -4.91
CA ARG A 59 12.54 -3.64 -5.75
C ARG A 59 12.02 -4.75 -6.67
N THR A 60 10.71 -4.90 -6.74
CA THR A 60 10.05 -5.76 -7.73
C THR A 60 8.94 -4.98 -8.41
N LEU A 61 8.98 -4.93 -9.74
CA LEU A 61 7.92 -4.34 -10.56
C LEU A 61 7.45 -5.41 -11.57
N ARG A 62 6.15 -5.66 -11.60
CA ARG A 62 5.53 -6.55 -12.60
C ARG A 62 4.42 -5.79 -13.31
N ARG A 63 4.50 -5.76 -14.64
CA ARG A 63 3.44 -5.25 -15.51
C ARG A 63 2.73 -6.42 -16.18
N MET A 64 1.41 -6.43 -16.11
CA MET A 64 0.56 -7.40 -16.80
C MET A 64 -0.39 -6.64 -17.72
N ALA A 65 -0.62 -7.18 -18.92
CA ALA A 65 -1.72 -6.80 -19.78
C ALA A 65 -2.48 -8.08 -20.14
N ALA A 66 -3.77 -8.09 -19.89
CA ALA A 66 -4.65 -9.21 -20.18
C ALA A 66 -5.96 -8.68 -20.78
N MET A 67 -6.53 -9.46 -21.70
CA MET A 67 -7.88 -9.21 -22.19
C MET A 67 -8.85 -9.90 -21.23
N LEU A 68 -9.61 -9.11 -20.47
CA LEU A 68 -10.55 -9.59 -19.47
C LEU A 68 -11.93 -9.00 -19.76
N THR A 69 -12.96 -9.81 -19.58
CA THR A 69 -14.35 -9.37 -19.50
C THR A 69 -14.60 -8.58 -18.21
N ALA A 70 -15.74 -7.90 -18.10
CA ALA A 70 -16.09 -7.17 -16.88
C ALA A 70 -16.14 -8.09 -15.65
N ASP A 71 -16.79 -9.25 -15.77
CA ASP A 71 -16.91 -10.22 -14.68
C ASP A 71 -15.53 -10.76 -14.25
N GLU A 72 -14.62 -11.00 -15.21
CA GLU A 72 -13.25 -11.43 -14.91
C GLU A 72 -12.41 -10.33 -14.25
N VAL A 73 -12.67 -9.05 -14.56
CA VAL A 73 -12.01 -7.92 -13.87
C VAL A 73 -12.45 -7.87 -12.41
N ASP A 74 -13.74 -8.06 -12.14
CA ASP A 74 -14.26 -8.05 -10.77
C ASP A 74 -13.75 -9.27 -9.98
N GLU A 75 -13.75 -10.46 -10.58
CA GLU A 75 -13.12 -11.65 -9.97
C GLU A 75 -11.63 -11.39 -9.64
N PHE A 76 -10.89 -10.77 -10.56
CA PHE A 76 -9.48 -10.49 -10.34
C PHE A 76 -9.27 -9.56 -9.14
N ARG A 77 -10.09 -8.50 -9.02
CA ARG A 77 -10.03 -7.56 -7.89
C ARG A 77 -10.32 -8.27 -6.58
N ASP A 78 -11.39 -9.05 -6.53
CA ASP A 78 -11.78 -9.81 -5.34
C ASP A 78 -10.68 -10.76 -4.87
N ARG A 79 -9.98 -11.40 -5.81
CA ARG A 79 -8.88 -12.32 -5.48
C ARG A 79 -7.63 -11.61 -4.98
N ILE A 80 -7.33 -10.41 -5.48
CA ILE A 80 -6.23 -9.58 -4.97
C ILE A 80 -6.55 -9.11 -3.55
N ASP A 81 -7.78 -8.65 -3.31
CA ASP A 81 -8.22 -8.20 -1.98
C ASP A 81 -8.19 -9.35 -0.96
N ALA A 82 -8.67 -10.54 -1.35
CA ALA A 82 -8.60 -11.73 -0.52
C ALA A 82 -7.14 -12.11 -0.18
N LEU A 83 -6.22 -11.98 -1.14
CA LEU A 83 -4.80 -12.24 -0.93
C LEU A 83 -4.18 -11.23 0.06
N PHE A 84 -4.54 -9.96 -0.07
CA PHE A 84 -4.08 -8.92 0.87
C PHE A 84 -4.58 -9.20 2.29
N GLU A 85 -5.85 -9.56 2.45
CA GLU A 85 -6.39 -9.90 3.77
C GLU A 85 -5.73 -11.17 4.35
N GLU A 86 -5.47 -12.19 3.51
CA GLU A 86 -4.78 -13.40 3.92
C GLU A 86 -3.41 -13.08 4.53
N PHE A 87 -2.57 -12.33 3.83
CA PHE A 87 -1.22 -12.00 4.32
C PHE A 87 -1.24 -10.99 5.47
N ARG A 88 -2.23 -10.09 5.49
CA ARG A 88 -2.46 -9.16 6.61
C ARG A 88 -2.79 -9.89 7.91
N SER A 89 -3.62 -10.93 7.85
CA SER A 89 -4.06 -11.67 9.04
C SER A 89 -2.95 -12.53 9.66
N ARG A 90 -1.84 -12.74 8.94
CA ARG A 90 -0.69 -13.49 9.44
C ARG A 90 0.07 -12.70 10.51
N ARG A 91 0.33 -13.33 11.65
CA ARG A 91 1.17 -12.74 12.71
C ARG A 91 2.62 -12.60 12.23
N SER A 92 3.16 -11.39 12.32
CA SER A 92 4.56 -11.09 12.05
C SER A 92 5.48 -11.74 13.10
N GLY A 93 6.33 -12.68 12.66
CA GLY A 93 7.35 -13.34 13.49
C GLY A 93 8.60 -12.49 13.72
N ARG A 94 9.56 -13.00 14.52
CA ARG A 94 10.76 -12.25 14.95
C ARG A 94 11.72 -11.84 13.82
N ASP A 95 11.62 -12.46 12.63
CA ASP A 95 12.47 -12.17 11.46
C ASP A 95 11.66 -11.68 10.25
N THR A 96 10.57 -10.95 10.50
CA THR A 96 9.75 -10.41 9.41
C THR A 96 10.19 -9.02 9.01
N LYS A 97 10.43 -8.83 7.71
CA LYS A 97 10.63 -7.52 7.10
C LYS A 97 9.29 -6.99 6.61
N GLN A 98 9.03 -5.71 6.84
CA GLN A 98 7.87 -5.04 6.25
C GLN A 98 8.13 -4.80 4.77
N TRP A 99 7.17 -5.18 3.93
CA TRP A 99 7.17 -4.92 2.50
C TRP A 99 6.03 -3.97 2.17
N ALA A 100 6.31 -2.91 1.42
CA ALA A 100 5.30 -2.05 0.84
C ALA A 100 4.92 -2.59 -0.55
N LEU A 101 3.63 -2.80 -0.79
CA LEU A 101 3.09 -3.23 -2.08
C LEU A 101 1.92 -2.32 -2.45
N PHE A 102 1.99 -1.77 -3.65
CA PHE A 102 0.93 -0.98 -4.25
C PHE A 102 0.49 -1.68 -5.55
N THR A 103 -0.81 -1.82 -5.76
CA THR A 103 -1.38 -2.39 -6.98
C THR A 103 -2.36 -1.40 -7.59
N ALA A 104 -2.17 -1.09 -8.86
CA ALA A 104 -3.07 -0.25 -9.65
C ALA A 104 -3.49 -1.03 -10.90
N MET A 105 -4.78 -0.98 -11.20
CA MET A 105 -5.37 -1.55 -12.41
C MET A 105 -6.19 -0.49 -13.11
N HIS A 106 -6.01 -0.38 -14.42
CA HIS A 106 -6.78 0.51 -15.27
C HIS A 106 -7.10 -0.22 -16.58
N ALA A 107 -8.17 0.19 -17.26
CA ALA A 107 -8.40 -0.25 -18.64
C ALA A 107 -7.22 0.23 -19.50
N SER A 108 -6.61 -0.66 -20.27
CA SER A 108 -5.66 -0.23 -21.28
C SER A 108 -6.43 0.50 -22.38
N HIS A 109 -5.96 1.69 -22.77
CA HIS A 109 -6.31 2.18 -24.09
C HIS A 109 -5.71 1.18 -25.07
N GLN A 110 -6.55 0.38 -25.74
CA GLN A 110 -6.12 -0.21 -26.98
C GLN A 110 -5.74 0.96 -27.88
N HIS A 111 -4.45 1.10 -28.21
CA HIS A 111 -4.12 1.75 -29.46
C HIS A 111 -4.85 0.91 -30.49
N GLY A 112 -5.96 1.44 -31.01
CA GLY A 112 -6.58 0.87 -32.19
C GLY A 112 -5.47 0.65 -33.19
N THR A 113 -5.40 -0.56 -33.74
CA THR A 113 -4.71 -0.80 -35.00
C THR A 113 -5.14 0.32 -35.93
N ASP A 114 -4.23 1.26 -36.20
CA ASP A 114 -4.41 2.20 -37.30
C ASP A 114 -4.24 1.37 -38.57
N PRO A 115 -5.29 1.14 -39.37
CA PRO A 115 -5.15 0.37 -40.60
C PRO A 115 -4.51 1.20 -41.73
N ASP A 116 -4.23 2.49 -41.51
CA ASP A 116 -3.80 3.44 -42.55
C ASP A 116 -2.51 4.23 -42.18
N LEU A 117 -1.43 3.52 -41.85
CA LEU A 117 -0.04 4.00 -42.03
C LEU A 117 0.87 2.92 -42.63
#